data_AF-A0A803NM10-F1
#
_entry.id   AF-A0A803NM10-F1
#
_cell.length_a   1.000
_cell.length_b   1.000
_cell.length_c   1.000
_cell.angle_alpha   90.00
_cell.angle_beta   90.00
_cell.angle_gamma   90.00
#
_symmetry.space_group_name_H-M   'P 1'
#
loop_
_entity.id
_entity.type
_entity.pdbx_description
1 polymer ?
#
loop_
_entity_poly.entity_id
_entity_poly.type
_entity_poly.pdbx_seq_one_letter_code
_entity_poly.pdbx_strand_id
1 'polypeptide(L)'
;MASPATDPDEPLTPAGRLFLRQEMNQIIHCIIGVKNPFDIEAVKSQIRDSFLLKHPRFCSLMVVDRHGRERWRRTDVDLDRHLIVIDSPVNSSDSSAGNGDEAAVNEYLAEMSTGSILSPDKPLWEIHLLVAHKCAVFRIHHALGDGISLMSMLVAGCRKVGKPEEAASMGMVVSKKKKRKDNWWEYYWDGIVRLIGVIWFSFVFVVEFVMKLMWVSDRKTVISGGDGVELWPRKLATARFRLDDMKIVKKAIHDAWTIKISRSSNT
;
A
#
# COMPACT_ATOMS: atom_id res chain seq x y z
N MET A 1 22.05 15.07 -18.82
CA MET A 1 22.58 13.84 -19.44
C MET A 1 22.66 12.78 -18.36
N ALA A 2 21.82 11.74 -18.40
CA ALA A 2 21.79 10.70 -17.38
C ALA A 2 23.00 9.76 -17.56
N SER A 3 23.68 9.45 -16.46
CA SER A 3 24.78 8.48 -16.40
C SER A 3 24.28 7.09 -16.83
N PRO A 4 25.07 6.26 -17.53
CA PRO A 4 24.62 4.93 -17.94
C PRO A 4 24.47 4.05 -16.70
N ALA A 5 23.24 3.66 -16.36
CA ALA A 5 22.98 2.68 -15.33
C ALA A 5 23.59 1.33 -15.75
N THR A 6 24.53 0.83 -14.95
CA THR A 6 25.29 -0.42 -15.18
C THR A 6 24.45 -1.69 -14.95
N ASP A 7 23.20 -1.54 -14.46
CA ASP A 7 22.28 -2.63 -14.19
C ASP A 7 21.34 -2.87 -15.40
N PRO A 8 21.13 -4.13 -15.82
CA PRO A 8 20.24 -4.44 -16.95
C PRO A 8 18.77 -4.12 -16.61
N ASP A 9 18.04 -3.55 -17.58
CA ASP A 9 16.60 -3.25 -17.46
C ASP A 9 15.79 -4.51 -17.07
N GLU A 10 15.12 -4.47 -15.92
CA GLU A 10 14.36 -5.59 -15.36
C GLU A 10 12.97 -5.69 -16.00
N PRO A 11 12.46 -6.90 -16.30
CA PRO A 11 11.12 -7.06 -16.85
C PRO A 11 10.04 -6.78 -15.79
N LEU A 12 8.90 -6.25 -16.24
CA LEU A 12 7.74 -6.09 -15.36
C LEU A 12 7.07 -7.42 -15.03
N THR A 13 6.56 -7.54 -13.81
CA THR A 13 5.70 -8.65 -13.40
C THR A 13 4.36 -8.58 -14.15
N PRO A 14 3.66 -9.71 -14.37
CA PRO A 14 2.33 -9.72 -14.98
C PRO A 14 1.34 -8.78 -14.26
N ALA A 15 1.37 -8.75 -12.93
CA ALA A 15 0.55 -7.85 -12.13
C ALA A 15 0.95 -6.36 -12.33
N GLY A 16 2.25 -6.06 -12.36
CA GLY A 16 2.73 -4.70 -12.63
C GLY A 16 2.24 -4.17 -13.98
N ARG A 17 2.30 -5.01 -15.03
CA ARG A 17 1.77 -4.66 -16.37
C ARG A 17 0.26 -4.43 -16.37
N LEU A 18 -0.49 -5.20 -15.59
CA LEU A 18 -1.93 -5.00 -15.47
C LEU A 18 -2.24 -3.61 -14.88
N PHE A 19 -1.58 -3.24 -13.78
CA PHE A 19 -1.85 -1.97 -13.10
C PHE A 19 -1.37 -0.72 -13.85
N LEU A 20 -0.50 -0.87 -14.85
CA LEU A 20 -0.04 0.24 -15.68
C LEU A 20 -0.95 0.53 -16.87
N ARG A 21 -1.92 -0.36 -17.14
CA ARG A 21 -2.97 -0.06 -18.12
C ARG A 21 -3.81 1.11 -17.64
N GLN A 22 -4.24 1.97 -18.57
CA GLN A 22 -4.99 3.18 -18.24
C GLN A 22 -6.28 2.87 -17.48
N GLU A 23 -6.94 1.75 -17.82
CA GLU A 23 -8.19 1.29 -17.18
C GLU A 23 -7.96 0.80 -15.73
N MET A 24 -6.72 0.45 -15.37
CA MET A 24 -6.35 -0.17 -14.09
C MET A 24 -5.27 0.63 -13.35
N ASN A 25 -5.11 1.91 -13.69
CA ASN A 25 -4.17 2.83 -13.08
C ASN A 25 -4.59 3.14 -11.64
N GLN A 26 -4.10 2.32 -10.71
CA GLN A 26 -4.46 2.38 -9.31
C GLN A 26 -3.37 3.07 -8.49
N ILE A 27 -3.79 4.11 -7.76
CA ILE A 27 -2.91 4.89 -6.88
C ILE A 27 -3.28 4.62 -5.43
N ILE A 28 -2.29 4.20 -4.66
CA ILE A 28 -2.40 4.00 -3.22
C ILE A 28 -2.05 5.32 -2.54
N HIS A 29 -3.02 5.85 -1.78
CA HIS A 29 -2.81 7.01 -0.91
C HIS A 29 -2.58 6.52 0.53
N CYS A 30 -1.44 6.87 1.11
CA CYS A 30 -1.14 6.61 2.53
C CYS A 30 -0.93 7.94 3.24
N ILE A 31 -1.64 8.14 4.34
CA ILE A 31 -1.68 9.41 5.06
C ILE A 31 -1.07 9.23 6.44
N ILE A 32 -0.11 10.08 6.79
CA ILE A 32 0.58 10.08 8.08
C ILE A 32 0.44 11.45 8.72
N GLY A 33 -0.34 11.51 9.80
CA GLY A 33 -0.43 12.68 10.66
C GLY A 33 0.67 12.68 11.72
N VAL A 34 1.32 13.82 11.92
CA VAL A 34 2.35 14.01 12.94
C VAL A 34 1.92 15.05 13.98
N LYS A 35 2.46 14.94 15.20
CA LYS A 35 2.16 15.89 16.28
C LYS A 35 2.92 17.21 16.13
N ASN A 36 4.16 17.12 15.66
CA ASN A 36 5.09 18.24 15.54
C ASN A 36 5.07 18.78 14.10
N PRO A 37 5.35 20.07 13.89
CA PRO A 37 5.49 20.63 12.55
C PRO A 37 6.65 19.95 11.80
N PHE A 38 6.57 19.95 10.47
CA PHE A 38 7.63 19.41 9.62
C PHE A 38 8.80 20.38 9.54
N ASP A 39 10.00 19.87 9.77
CA ASP A 39 11.23 20.49 9.28
C ASP A 39 11.54 19.88 7.91
N ILE A 40 11.34 20.67 6.85
CA ILE A 40 11.40 20.20 5.46
C ILE A 40 12.80 19.64 5.14
N GLU A 41 13.87 20.29 5.61
CA GLU A 41 15.24 19.86 5.33
C GLU A 41 15.58 18.59 6.12
N ALA A 42 15.13 18.49 7.37
CA ALA A 42 15.24 17.24 8.11
C ALA A 42 14.47 16.11 7.43
N VAL A 43 13.25 16.35 6.94
CA VAL A 43 12.45 15.36 6.22
C VAL A 43 13.16 14.91 4.93
N LYS A 44 13.69 15.84 4.13
CA LYS A 44 14.48 15.53 2.94
C LYS A 44 15.69 14.66 3.29
N SER A 45 16.43 15.02 4.33
CA SER A 45 17.57 14.22 4.80
C SER A 45 17.16 12.82 5.23
N GLN A 46 16.06 12.68 5.98
CA GLN A 46 15.56 11.37 6.41
C GLN A 46 15.13 10.51 5.22
N ILE A 47 14.48 11.09 4.20
CA ILE A 47 14.08 10.35 3.00
C ILE A 47 15.32 9.88 2.22
N ARG A 48 16.36 10.72 2.10
CA ARG A 48 17.65 10.35 1.48
C ARG A 48 18.25 9.09 2.09
N ASP A 49 18.23 9.02 3.42
CA ASP A 49 18.82 7.90 4.17
C ASP A 49 17.86 6.71 4.38
N SER A 50 16.60 6.86 3.99
CA SER A 50 15.54 5.88 4.24
C SER A 50 15.62 4.65 3.34
N PHE A 51 14.82 3.62 3.70
CA PHE A 51 14.64 2.44 2.85
C PHE A 51 13.98 2.75 1.51
N LEU A 52 13.27 3.87 1.38
CA LEU A 52 12.59 4.26 0.14
C LEU A 52 13.60 4.39 -1.01
N LEU A 53 14.66 5.18 -0.82
CA LEU A 53 15.69 5.40 -1.84
C LEU A 53 16.74 4.28 -1.92
N LYS A 54 16.72 3.35 -0.97
CA LYS A 54 17.57 2.14 -1.03
C LYS A 54 16.90 1.01 -1.80
N HIS A 55 15.57 1.04 -1.92
CA HIS A 55 14.81 -0.03 -2.53
C HIS A 55 14.73 0.16 -4.07
N PRO A 56 15.18 -0.83 -4.89
CA PRO A 56 15.22 -0.71 -6.35
C PRO A 56 13.90 -0.28 -6.99
N ARG A 57 12.78 -0.85 -6.54
CA ARG A 57 11.41 -0.50 -7.01
C ARG A 57 11.11 1.01 -6.98
N PHE A 58 11.54 1.72 -5.94
CA PHE A 58 11.26 3.17 -5.80
C PHE A 58 12.30 4.04 -6.53
N CYS A 59 13.40 3.45 -7.00
CA CYS A 59 14.43 4.12 -7.79
C CYS A 59 14.43 3.65 -9.24
N SER A 60 13.28 3.17 -9.73
CA SER A 60 13.14 2.63 -11.08
C SER A 60 12.09 3.40 -11.86
N LEU A 61 12.48 3.79 -13.08
CA LEU A 61 11.63 4.39 -14.09
C LEU A 61 11.00 3.28 -14.94
N MET A 62 9.72 3.43 -15.29
CA MET A 62 9.11 2.57 -16.28
C MET A 62 9.52 3.03 -17.68
N VAL A 63 10.12 2.14 -18.46
CA VAL A 63 10.57 2.39 -19.83
C VAL A 63 10.03 1.32 -20.76
N VAL A 64 9.76 1.70 -22.02
CA VAL A 64 9.38 0.73 -23.05
C VAL A 64 10.61 0.41 -23.89
N ASP A 65 10.94 -0.87 -24.01
CA ASP A 65 12.06 -1.33 -24.83
C ASP A 65 11.74 -1.21 -26.33
N ARG A 66 12.77 -1.35 -27.18
CA ARG A 66 12.64 -1.32 -28.64
C ARG A 66 11.67 -2.38 -29.22
N HIS A 67 11.29 -3.37 -28.44
CA HIS A 67 10.35 -4.43 -28.80
C HIS A 67 8.94 -4.18 -28.23
N GLY A 68 8.68 -2.98 -27.69
CA GLY A 68 7.38 -2.61 -27.12
C GLY A 68 7.11 -3.23 -25.74
N ARG A 69 8.11 -3.78 -25.06
CA ARG A 69 7.94 -4.39 -23.73
C ARG A 69 8.31 -3.41 -22.64
N GLU A 70 7.44 -3.28 -21.65
CA GLU A 70 7.68 -2.47 -20.46
C GLU A 70 8.79 -3.11 -19.60
N ARG A 71 9.71 -2.28 -19.12
CA ARG A 71 10.81 -2.64 -18.22
C ARG A 71 11.02 -1.58 -17.15
N TRP A 72 11.60 -2.00 -16.04
CA TRP A 72 12.10 -1.12 -14.99
C TRP A 72 13.56 -0.79 -15.26
N ARG A 73 13.87 0.50 -15.34
CA ARG A 73 15.23 1.01 -15.44
C ARG A 73 15.58 1.77 -14.19
N ARG A 74 16.65 1.35 -13.51
CA ARG A 74 17.15 2.05 -12.34
C ARG A 74 17.64 3.45 -12.73
N THR A 75 17.24 4.45 -11.95
CA THR A 75 17.61 5.86 -12.14
C THR A 75 17.98 6.48 -10.81
N ASP A 76 18.76 7.55 -10.86
CA ASP A 76 18.90 8.45 -9.72
C ASP A 76 17.59 9.21 -9.49
N VAL A 77 17.22 9.41 -8.23
CA VAL A 77 15.94 10.02 -7.84
C VAL A 77 16.16 11.47 -7.45
N ASP A 78 15.61 12.37 -8.26
CA ASP A 78 15.52 13.79 -7.90
C ASP A 78 14.40 14.00 -6.87
N LEU A 79 14.79 14.11 -5.60
CA LEU A 79 13.84 14.24 -4.49
C LEU A 79 13.00 15.51 -4.52
N ASP A 80 13.51 16.61 -5.06
CA ASP A 80 12.76 17.88 -5.10
C ASP A 80 11.58 17.78 -6.09
N ARG A 81 11.63 16.86 -7.05
CA ARG A 81 10.51 16.53 -7.94
C ARG A 81 9.48 15.58 -7.33
N HIS A 82 9.84 14.88 -6.25
CA HIS A 82 8.96 13.90 -5.57
C HIS A 82 8.35 14.46 -4.29
N LEU A 83 9.00 15.45 -3.66
CA LEU A 83 8.54 16.09 -2.44
C LEU A 83 7.81 17.41 -2.76
N ILE A 84 6.49 17.40 -2.66
CA ILE A 84 5.64 18.55 -2.93
C ILE A 84 5.26 19.18 -1.59
N VAL A 85 5.77 20.37 -1.30
CA VAL A 85 5.47 21.11 -0.07
C VAL A 85 4.28 22.03 -0.32
N ILE A 86 3.28 21.95 0.57
CA ILE A 86 2.08 22.77 0.55
C ILE A 86 2.03 23.53 1.87
N ASP A 87 2.45 24.79 1.80
CA ASP A 87 2.54 25.69 2.96
C ASP A 87 1.19 26.37 3.28
N SER A 88 0.38 26.64 2.25
CA SER A 88 -0.94 27.25 2.42
C SER A 88 -1.93 26.25 3.02
N PRO A 89 -2.77 26.66 3.98
CA PRO A 89 -3.86 25.82 4.45
C PRO A 89 -4.76 25.45 3.28
N VAL A 90 -5.08 24.17 3.15
CA VAL A 90 -6.05 23.72 2.17
C VAL A 90 -7.41 24.14 2.72
N ASN A 91 -8.10 25.04 2.03
CA ASN A 91 -9.42 25.50 2.47
C ASN A 91 -10.43 24.37 2.25
N SER A 92 -11.21 24.04 3.28
CA SER A 92 -12.36 23.15 3.09
C SER A 92 -13.57 23.96 2.63
N SER A 93 -14.24 23.56 1.56
CA SER A 93 -15.50 24.19 1.14
C SER A 93 -16.65 23.92 2.14
N ASP A 94 -16.52 22.85 2.93
CA ASP A 94 -17.49 22.43 3.95
C ASP A 94 -17.03 22.83 5.36
N SER A 95 -17.45 24.00 5.83
CA SER A 95 -17.24 24.49 7.20
C SER A 95 -18.11 23.78 8.26
N SER A 96 -18.92 22.80 7.84
CA SER A 96 -19.83 22.01 8.69
C SER A 96 -19.24 20.67 9.16
N ALA A 97 -18.10 20.24 8.61
CA ALA A 97 -17.54 18.91 8.80
C ALA A 97 -16.44 18.88 9.90
N GLY A 98 -16.84 18.81 11.19
CA GLY A 98 -15.92 18.43 12.28
C GLY A 98 -14.61 19.23 12.37
N ASN A 99 -13.52 18.60 12.82
CA ASN A 99 -12.20 19.24 12.95
C ASN A 99 -11.70 19.70 11.57
N GLY A 100 -11.59 21.02 11.35
CA GLY A 100 -11.31 21.62 10.03
C GLY A 100 -10.09 21.05 9.29
N ASP A 101 -9.07 20.60 10.03
CA ASP A 101 -7.88 19.96 9.45
C ASP A 101 -8.19 18.62 8.74
N GLU A 102 -9.09 17.80 9.31
CA GLU A 102 -9.44 16.51 8.72
C GLU A 102 -10.31 16.68 7.48
N ALA A 103 -11.24 17.63 7.52
CA ALA A 103 -12.07 17.98 6.36
C ALA A 103 -11.19 18.50 5.21
N ALA A 104 -10.25 19.40 5.50
CA ALA A 104 -9.29 19.92 4.53
C ALA A 104 -8.43 18.81 3.90
N VAL A 105 -7.88 17.91 4.72
CA VAL A 105 -7.10 16.76 4.22
C VAL A 105 -7.97 15.83 3.35
N ASN A 106 -9.22 15.59 3.74
CA ASN A 106 -10.13 14.74 2.97
C ASN A 106 -10.50 15.37 1.61
N GLU A 107 -10.75 16.68 1.57
CA GLU A 107 -11.02 17.40 0.33
C GLU A 107 -9.80 17.39 -0.59
N TYR A 108 -8.61 17.61 -0.03
CA TYR A 108 -7.35 17.49 -0.76
C TYR A 108 -7.15 16.11 -1.40
N LEU A 109 -7.39 15.05 -0.64
CA LEU A 109 -7.30 13.67 -1.13
C LEU A 109 -8.38 13.36 -2.18
N ALA A 110 -9.57 13.95 -2.04
CA ALA A 110 -10.67 13.76 -2.96
C ALA A 110 -10.33 14.35 -4.34
N GLU A 111 -9.82 15.57 -4.36
CA GLU A 111 -9.32 16.23 -5.57
C GLU A 111 -8.17 15.42 -6.21
N MET A 112 -7.21 14.97 -5.40
CA MET A 112 -6.08 14.17 -5.88
C MET A 112 -6.51 12.83 -6.50
N SER A 113 -7.61 12.26 -6.02
CA SER A 113 -8.11 10.98 -6.49
C SER A 113 -8.75 11.05 -7.88
N THR A 114 -9.07 12.25 -8.37
CA THR A 114 -9.64 12.52 -9.69
C THR A 114 -8.71 13.34 -10.59
N GLY A 115 -7.76 14.08 -10.02
CA GLY A 115 -7.11 15.22 -10.69
C GLY A 115 -5.85 14.93 -11.50
N SER A 116 -5.08 13.85 -11.27
CA SER A 116 -3.85 13.63 -12.05
C SER A 116 -3.25 12.24 -11.93
N ILE A 117 -2.80 11.68 -13.06
CA ILE A 117 -1.98 10.47 -13.15
C ILE A 117 -0.53 10.82 -12.77
N LEU A 118 0.21 9.92 -12.11
CA LEU A 118 1.62 10.17 -11.86
C LEU A 118 2.40 10.24 -13.17
N SER A 119 3.28 11.23 -13.28
CA SER A 119 4.07 11.42 -14.48
C SER A 119 5.03 10.24 -14.71
N PRO A 120 5.08 9.64 -15.92
CA PRO A 120 5.91 8.48 -16.22
C PRO A 120 7.39 8.81 -16.39
N ASP A 121 7.76 10.10 -16.33
CA ASP A 121 9.13 10.60 -16.51
C ASP A 121 9.97 10.59 -15.21
N LYS A 122 9.36 10.17 -14.10
CA LYS A 122 10.00 9.95 -12.80
C LYS A 122 9.46 8.65 -12.17
N PRO A 123 10.17 8.06 -11.20
CA PRO A 123 9.63 6.96 -10.41
C PRO A 123 8.20 7.24 -9.92
N LEU A 124 7.33 6.21 -9.97
CA LEU A 124 5.88 6.37 -9.82
C LEU A 124 5.43 6.52 -8.35
N TRP A 125 6.01 7.48 -7.64
CA TRP A 125 5.59 7.87 -6.30
C TRP A 125 5.81 9.36 -6.03
N GLU A 126 5.03 9.94 -5.13
CA GLU A 126 5.13 11.33 -4.69
C GLU A 126 4.82 11.43 -3.19
N ILE A 127 5.38 12.43 -2.51
CA ILE A 127 5.12 12.73 -1.11
C ILE A 127 4.69 14.19 -1.03
N HIS A 128 3.46 14.42 -0.56
CA HIS A 128 2.90 15.74 -0.37
C HIS A 128 2.94 16.08 1.12
N LEU A 129 3.64 17.15 1.47
CA LEU A 129 3.72 17.65 2.85
C LEU A 129 2.73 18.80 3.01
N LEU A 130 1.62 18.55 3.71
CA LEU A 130 0.65 19.57 4.08
C LEU A 130 1.09 20.15 5.43
N VAL A 131 1.90 21.21 5.37
CA VAL A 131 2.58 21.78 6.55
C VAL A 131 1.58 22.34 7.56
N ALA A 132 0.57 23.07 7.07
CA ALA A 132 -0.49 23.65 7.89
C ALA A 132 -1.29 22.57 8.68
N HIS A 133 -1.51 21.41 8.07
CA HIS A 133 -2.30 20.32 8.66
C HIS A 133 -1.43 19.23 9.32
N LYS A 134 -0.12 19.42 9.42
CA LYS A 134 0.85 18.47 10.01
C LYS A 134 0.67 17.04 9.46
N CYS A 135 0.46 16.95 8.16
CA CYS A 135 0.09 15.72 7.48
C CYS A 135 0.99 15.47 6.27
N ALA A 136 1.44 14.23 6.10
CA ALA A 136 2.15 13.78 4.91
C ALA A 136 1.28 12.78 4.13
N VAL A 137 1.08 13.02 2.84
CA VAL A 137 0.33 12.16 1.93
C VAL A 137 1.31 11.51 0.96
N PHE A 138 1.47 10.20 1.07
CA PHE A 138 2.21 9.37 0.13
C PHE A 138 1.28 8.92 -0.97
N ARG A 139 1.72 9.12 -2.21
CA ARG A 139 1.00 8.75 -3.42
C ARG A 139 1.87 7.75 -4.17
N ILE A 140 1.44 6.49 -4.25
CA ILE A 140 2.28 5.39 -4.75
C ILE A 140 1.48 4.61 -5.79
N HIS A 141 2.04 4.40 -6.98
CA HIS A 141 1.38 3.58 -8.00
C HIS A 141 1.40 2.09 -7.60
N HIS A 142 0.27 1.40 -7.76
CA HIS A 142 0.08 0.01 -7.29
C HIS A 142 1.04 -1.00 -7.95
N ALA A 143 1.59 -0.68 -9.13
CA ALA A 143 2.64 -1.48 -9.77
C ALA A 143 3.94 -1.57 -8.93
N LEU A 144 4.19 -0.65 -7.99
CA LEU A 144 5.37 -0.66 -7.12
C LEU A 144 5.24 -1.62 -5.94
N GLY A 145 4.02 -1.91 -5.49
CA GLY A 145 3.81 -2.80 -4.36
C GLY A 145 2.35 -2.87 -3.93
N ASP A 146 2.03 -3.95 -3.22
CA ASP A 146 0.74 -4.13 -2.57
C ASP A 146 0.75 -3.52 -1.15
N GLY A 147 -0.45 -3.37 -0.56
CA GLY A 147 -0.59 -2.77 0.77
C GLY A 147 0.22 -3.47 1.85
N ILE A 148 0.42 -4.80 1.76
CA ILE A 148 1.21 -5.56 2.73
C ILE A 148 2.70 -5.22 2.60
N SER A 149 3.23 -5.19 1.38
CA SER A 149 4.63 -4.83 1.13
C SER A 149 4.92 -3.39 1.56
N LEU A 150 4.02 -2.46 1.24
CA LEU A 150 4.15 -1.06 1.61
C LEU A 150 4.10 -0.86 3.13
N MET A 151 3.16 -1.50 3.83
CA MET A 151 3.10 -1.46 5.30
C MET A 151 4.32 -2.11 5.93
N SER A 152 4.84 -3.19 5.35
CA SER A 152 6.06 -3.86 5.82
C SER A 152 7.27 -2.96 5.68
N MET A 153 7.40 -2.26 4.57
CA MET A 153 8.47 -1.28 4.35
C MET A 153 8.37 -0.10 5.31
N LEU A 154 7.15 0.43 5.52
CA LEU A 154 6.91 1.52 6.46
C LEU A 154 7.31 1.11 7.89
N VAL A 155 6.87 -0.06 8.34
CA VAL A 155 7.21 -0.57 9.68
C VAL A 155 8.72 -0.86 9.80
N ALA A 156 9.36 -1.40 8.78
CA ALA A 156 10.81 -1.63 8.78
C ALA A 156 11.62 -0.32 8.86
N GLY A 157 11.08 0.79 8.34
CA GLY A 157 11.66 2.12 8.49
C GLY A 157 11.45 2.74 9.88
N CYS A 158 10.49 2.25 10.66
CA CYS A 158 10.21 2.73 12.00
C CYS A 158 11.13 2.09 13.05
N ARG A 159 11.52 2.86 14.07
CA ARG A 159 12.31 2.39 15.22
C ARG A 159 11.46 2.38 16.48
N LYS A 160 11.76 1.49 17.43
CA LYS A 160 11.04 1.43 18.71
C LYS A 160 11.42 2.63 19.59
N VAL A 161 10.40 3.27 20.18
CA VAL A 161 10.58 4.33 21.17
C VAL A 161 11.24 3.72 22.41
N GLY A 162 12.52 4.07 22.64
CA GLY A 162 13.33 3.57 23.76
C GLY A 162 14.48 2.62 23.36
N LYS A 163 14.51 2.12 22.11
CA LYS A 163 15.60 1.31 21.57
C LYS A 163 15.86 1.67 20.11
N PRO A 164 16.61 2.74 19.85
CA PRO A 164 16.82 3.27 18.50
C PRO A 164 17.59 2.30 17.58
N GLU A 165 18.27 1.29 18.11
CA GLU A 165 18.93 0.23 17.34
C GLU A 165 18.00 -0.90 16.88
N GLU A 166 16.82 -1.06 17.48
CA GLU A 166 15.87 -2.11 17.11
C GLU A 166 14.82 -1.58 16.11
N ALA A 167 14.83 -2.15 14.89
CA ALA A 167 13.75 -1.94 13.93
C ALA A 167 12.40 -2.43 14.50
N ALA A 168 11.33 -1.71 14.17
CA ALA A 168 10.00 -2.20 14.46
C ALA A 168 9.72 -3.40 13.55
N SER A 169 9.30 -4.52 14.15
CA SER A 169 8.93 -5.72 13.42
C SER A 169 7.43 -5.94 13.57
N MET A 170 6.70 -6.10 12.46
CA MET A 170 5.38 -6.71 12.53
C MET A 170 5.56 -8.17 12.95
N GLY A 171 4.92 -8.57 14.04
CA GLY A 171 4.95 -9.96 14.49
C GLY A 171 4.38 -10.87 13.42
N MET A 172 5.24 -11.49 12.63
CA MET A 172 4.84 -12.51 11.66
C MET A 172 4.25 -13.67 12.45
N VAL A 173 3.04 -14.11 12.08
CA VAL A 173 2.42 -15.28 12.69
C VAL A 173 3.25 -16.50 12.27
N VAL A 174 4.24 -16.84 13.08
CA VAL A 174 5.00 -18.07 12.90
C VAL A 174 4.02 -19.21 13.18
N SER A 175 3.61 -19.88 12.11
CA SER A 175 2.77 -21.08 12.22
C SER A 175 3.49 -22.07 13.12
N LYS A 176 2.85 -22.50 14.22
CA LYS A 176 3.44 -23.45 15.16
C LYS A 176 3.81 -24.71 14.38
N LYS A 177 5.11 -25.04 14.33
CA LYS A 177 5.55 -26.35 13.81
C LYS A 177 4.85 -27.43 14.63
N LYS A 178 3.92 -28.17 14.00
CA LYS A 178 3.35 -29.38 14.60
C LYS A 178 4.51 -30.33 14.94
N LYS A 179 4.47 -30.93 16.13
CA LYS A 179 5.43 -31.96 16.55
C LYS A 179 5.46 -33.06 15.48
N ARG A 180 6.67 -33.42 15.02
CA ARG A 180 6.87 -34.59 14.14
C ARG A 180 6.31 -35.82 14.84
N LYS A 181 5.40 -36.53 14.17
CA LYS A 181 5.05 -37.91 14.52
C LYS A 181 6.10 -38.81 13.85
N ASP A 182 6.64 -39.76 14.60
CA ASP A 182 7.75 -40.62 14.17
C ASP A 182 7.34 -41.81 13.27
N ASN A 183 6.11 -41.80 12.74
CA ASN A 183 5.60 -42.86 11.86
C ASN A 183 5.64 -42.40 10.40
N TRP A 184 6.65 -42.82 9.63
CA TRP A 184 6.86 -42.45 8.23
C TRP A 184 5.64 -42.79 7.34
N TRP A 185 4.96 -43.91 7.60
CA TRP A 185 3.80 -44.33 6.80
C TRP A 185 2.56 -43.46 7.02
N GLU A 186 2.31 -43.01 8.26
CA GLU A 186 1.23 -42.04 8.54
C GLU A 186 1.50 -40.68 7.90
N TYR A 187 2.76 -40.24 7.85
CA TYR A 187 3.14 -38.98 7.22
C TYR A 187 2.90 -39.00 5.69
N TYR A 188 3.26 -40.10 5.02
CA TYR A 188 3.06 -40.25 3.58
C TYR A 188 1.58 -40.26 3.21
N TRP A 189 0.75 -41.00 3.98
CA TRP A 189 -0.69 -41.05 3.76
C TRP A 189 -1.38 -39.71 4.06
N ASP A 190 -1.04 -39.05 5.17
CA ASP A 190 -1.56 -37.71 5.51
C ASP A 190 -1.15 -36.67 4.46
N GLY A 191 0.05 -36.78 3.88
CA GLY A 191 0.49 -35.96 2.74
C GLY A 191 -0.36 -36.16 1.48
N ILE A 192 -0.63 -37.42 1.12
CA ILE A 192 -1.46 -37.77 -0.05
C ILE A 192 -2.90 -37.29 0.14
N VAL A 193 -3.51 -37.56 1.30
CA VAL A 193 -4.88 -37.13 1.59
C VAL A 193 -4.99 -35.61 1.56
N ARG A 194 -3.99 -34.88 2.09
CA ARG A 194 -3.94 -33.42 1.96
C ARG A 194 -3.80 -32.97 0.51
N LEU A 195 -2.94 -33.60 -0.27
CA LEU A 195 -2.75 -33.25 -1.69
C LEU A 195 -4.05 -33.45 -2.47
N ILE A 196 -4.71 -34.59 -2.29
CA ILE A 196 -6.01 -34.89 -2.91
C ILE A 196 -7.05 -33.86 -2.47
N GLY A 197 -7.10 -33.54 -1.17
CA GLY A 197 -7.97 -32.49 -0.65
C GLY A 197 -7.72 -31.15 -1.31
N VAL A 198 -6.47 -30.71 -1.41
CA VAL A 198 -6.09 -29.44 -2.08
C VAL A 198 -6.51 -29.46 -3.55
N ILE A 199 -6.26 -30.54 -4.27
CA ILE A 199 -6.66 -30.67 -5.68
C ILE A 199 -8.19 -30.61 -5.81
N TRP A 200 -8.92 -31.36 -4.98
CA TRP A 200 -10.38 -31.36 -4.98
C TRP A 200 -10.97 -29.99 -4.67
N PHE A 201 -10.53 -29.35 -3.58
CA PHE A 201 -11.00 -28.00 -3.25
C PHE A 201 -10.61 -26.97 -4.30
N SER A 202 -9.41 -27.07 -4.89
CA SER A 202 -9.01 -26.19 -5.99
C SER A 202 -9.88 -26.41 -7.21
N PHE A 203 -10.20 -27.66 -7.55
CA PHE A 203 -11.09 -27.98 -8.66
C PHE A 203 -12.50 -27.44 -8.43
N VAL A 204 -13.10 -27.70 -7.25
CA VAL A 204 -14.41 -27.16 -6.87
C VAL A 204 -14.40 -25.63 -6.94
N PHE A 205 -13.35 -24.99 -6.43
CA PHE A 205 -13.22 -23.53 -6.48
C PHE A 205 -13.12 -23.00 -7.91
N VAL A 206 -12.35 -23.65 -8.79
CA VAL A 206 -12.25 -23.27 -10.20
C VAL A 206 -13.59 -23.42 -10.90
N VAL A 207 -14.29 -24.53 -10.68
CA VAL A 207 -15.62 -24.77 -11.25
C VAL A 207 -16.62 -23.73 -10.75
N GLU A 208 -16.64 -23.45 -9.44
CA GLU A 208 -17.50 -22.43 -8.85
C GLU A 208 -17.17 -21.04 -9.40
N PHE A 209 -15.89 -20.70 -9.54
CA PHE A 209 -15.43 -19.43 -10.07
C PHE A 209 -15.84 -19.25 -11.54
N VAL A 210 -15.65 -20.27 -12.38
CA VAL A 210 -16.09 -20.25 -13.78
C VAL A 210 -17.61 -20.14 -13.87
N MET A 211 -18.36 -20.86 -13.04
CA MET A 211 -19.81 -20.72 -12.99
C MET A 211 -20.24 -19.31 -12.58
N LYS A 212 -19.57 -18.68 -11.60
CA LYS A 212 -19.85 -17.29 -11.22
C LYS A 212 -19.54 -16.32 -12.36
N LEU A 213 -18.40 -16.45 -13.03
CA LEU A 213 -18.03 -15.60 -14.16
C LEU A 213 -19.02 -15.70 -15.33
N MET A 214 -19.51 -16.91 -15.63
CA MET A 214 -20.39 -17.14 -16.77
C MET A 214 -21.86 -16.81 -16.47
N TRP A 215 -22.31 -17.00 -15.23
CA TRP A 215 -23.74 -16.99 -14.90
C TRP A 215 -24.17 -15.89 -13.94
N VAL A 216 -23.23 -15.29 -13.19
CA VAL A 216 -23.53 -14.28 -12.19
C VAL A 216 -23.03 -12.94 -12.71
N SER A 217 -23.94 -12.19 -13.35
CA SER A 217 -23.71 -10.76 -13.51
C SER A 217 -23.56 -10.14 -12.12
N ASP A 218 -22.56 -9.29 -11.94
CA ASP A 218 -22.39 -8.57 -10.69
C ASP A 218 -23.69 -7.81 -10.36
N ARG A 219 -24.18 -8.00 -9.14
CA ARG A 219 -25.32 -7.23 -8.66
C ARG A 219 -24.88 -5.78 -8.56
N LYS A 220 -25.66 -4.87 -9.12
CA LYS A 220 -25.49 -3.43 -8.88
C LYS A 220 -25.67 -3.18 -7.38
N THR A 221 -24.56 -2.99 -6.68
CA THR A 221 -24.57 -2.59 -5.27
C THR A 221 -24.62 -1.07 -5.17
N VAL A 222 -24.90 -0.53 -3.99
CA VAL A 222 -24.85 0.92 -3.72
C VAL A 222 -23.46 1.51 -4.00
N ILE A 223 -22.43 0.67 -4.08
CA ILE A 223 -21.04 1.03 -4.37
C ILE A 223 -20.75 0.96 -5.88
N SER A 224 -21.57 0.25 -6.66
CA SER A 224 -21.44 0.18 -8.11
C SER A 224 -21.94 1.48 -8.72
N GLY A 225 -21.02 2.41 -8.97
CA GLY A 225 -21.29 3.60 -9.78
C GLY A 225 -21.80 3.22 -11.16
N GLY A 226 -22.70 4.03 -11.72
CA GLY A 226 -23.13 3.87 -13.11
C GLY A 226 -22.02 4.22 -14.10
N ASP A 227 -22.20 3.88 -15.37
CA ASP A 227 -21.23 4.21 -16.42
C ASP A 227 -20.97 5.72 -16.48
N GLY A 228 -19.70 6.12 -16.58
CA GLY A 228 -19.30 7.53 -16.71
C GLY A 228 -19.15 8.32 -15.40
N VAL A 229 -19.34 7.71 -14.22
CA VAL A 229 -19.06 8.39 -12.93
C VAL A 229 -17.60 8.34 -12.51
N GLU A 230 -16.73 7.73 -13.34
CA GLU A 230 -15.31 7.49 -13.03
C GLU A 230 -14.52 8.76 -12.68
N LEU A 231 -14.88 9.87 -13.32
CA LEU A 231 -14.26 11.19 -13.18
C LEU A 231 -15.08 12.16 -12.31
N TRP A 232 -16.17 11.70 -11.68
CA TRP A 232 -16.95 12.58 -10.81
C TRP A 232 -16.12 13.01 -9.60
N PRO A 233 -16.31 14.26 -9.13
CA PRO A 233 -15.67 14.72 -7.90
C PRO A 233 -15.95 13.73 -6.77
N ARG A 234 -14.87 13.20 -6.18
CA ARG A 234 -15.01 12.29 -5.05
C ARG A 234 -15.24 13.09 -3.77
N LYS A 235 -15.86 12.46 -2.79
CA LYS A 235 -15.94 12.97 -1.42
C LYS A 235 -15.40 11.90 -0.48
N LEU A 236 -14.40 12.24 0.30
CA LEU A 236 -13.83 11.35 1.29
C LEU A 236 -14.39 11.69 2.67
N ALA A 237 -14.76 10.66 3.40
CA ALA A 237 -15.19 10.75 4.79
C ALA A 237 -14.35 9.81 5.62
N THR A 238 -13.87 10.29 6.76
CA THR A 238 -13.00 9.52 7.64
C THR A 238 -13.79 8.97 8.81
N ALA A 239 -13.69 7.65 9.03
CA ALA A 239 -14.18 7.01 10.24
C ALA A 239 -13.00 6.71 11.16
N ARG A 240 -13.10 7.13 12.43
CA ARG A 240 -12.04 6.92 13.42
C ARG A 240 -12.39 5.75 14.32
N PHE A 241 -11.48 4.80 14.42
CA PHE A 241 -11.61 3.64 15.30
C PHE A 241 -10.49 3.65 16.33
N ARG A 242 -10.80 3.40 17.61
CA ARG A 242 -9.76 3.21 18.62
C ARG A 242 -9.18 1.81 18.46
N LEU A 243 -7.85 1.70 18.56
CA LEU A 243 -7.17 0.41 18.52
C LEU A 243 -7.62 -0.54 19.65
N ASP A 244 -8.07 0.01 20.78
CA ASP A 244 -8.60 -0.79 21.89
C ASP A 244 -9.96 -1.39 21.54
N ASP A 245 -10.82 -0.65 20.84
CA ASP A 245 -12.13 -1.15 20.36
C ASP A 245 -11.92 -2.29 19.36
N MET A 246 -10.89 -2.20 18.52
CA MET A 246 -10.55 -3.27 17.58
C MET A 246 -10.12 -4.57 18.29
N LYS A 247 -9.53 -4.49 19.50
CA LYS A 247 -9.24 -5.68 20.32
C LYS A 247 -10.51 -6.30 20.89
N ILE A 248 -11.52 -5.48 21.22
CA ILE A 248 -12.82 -5.96 21.70
C ILE A 248 -13.55 -6.70 20.58
N VAL A 249 -13.59 -6.12 19.38
CA VAL A 249 -14.15 -6.77 18.18
C VAL A 249 -13.46 -8.11 17.91
N LYS A 250 -12.12 -8.15 18.02
CA LYS A 250 -11.37 -9.40 17.90
C LYS A 250 -11.77 -10.44 18.95
N LYS A 251 -12.04 -10.03 20.19
CA LYS A 251 -12.46 -10.96 21.25
C LYS A 251 -13.87 -11.49 21.00
N ALA A 252 -14.73 -10.71 20.34
CA ALA A 252 -16.10 -11.08 20.01
C ALA A 252 -16.22 -11.95 18.75
N ILE A 253 -15.33 -11.76 17.76
CA ILE A 253 -15.31 -12.53 16.51
C ILE A 253 -14.29 -13.67 16.63
N HIS A 254 -14.78 -14.90 16.74
CA HIS A 254 -13.96 -16.07 17.06
C HIS A 254 -12.82 -16.42 16.07
N ASP A 255 -12.74 -15.77 14.89
CA ASP A 255 -11.73 -16.03 13.85
C ASP A 255 -11.16 -14.77 13.16
N ALA A 256 -11.20 -13.60 13.82
CA ALA A 256 -10.69 -12.36 13.20
C ALA A 256 -9.13 -12.30 13.18
N TRP A 257 -8.55 -12.17 11.98
CA TRP A 257 -7.11 -11.97 11.77
C TRP A 257 -6.74 -10.48 11.91
N THR A 258 -5.76 -10.15 12.75
CA THR A 258 -5.17 -8.80 12.84
C THR A 258 -3.73 -8.83 13.31
N ILE A 259 -2.95 -7.86 12.83
CA ILE A 259 -1.53 -7.62 13.14
C ILE A 259 -1.39 -7.23 14.63
N LYS A 260 -0.54 -7.95 15.38
CA LYS A 260 -0.20 -7.59 16.76
C LYS A 260 0.78 -6.41 16.76
N ILE A 261 0.31 -5.24 17.17
CA ILE A 261 1.16 -4.11 17.54
C ILE A 261 1.27 -4.11 19.07
N SER A 262 2.44 -4.45 19.63
CA SER A 262 2.65 -4.40 21.08
C SER A 262 3.03 -2.99 21.50
N ARG A 263 2.46 -2.50 22.60
CA ARG A 263 2.83 -1.24 23.22
C ARG A 263 3.92 -1.54 24.25
N SER A 264 5.05 -0.84 24.20
CA SER A 264 5.97 -0.77 25.34
C SER A 264 5.35 0.20 26.34
N SER A 265 4.84 -0.30 27.47
CA SER A 265 4.46 0.51 28.61
C SER A 265 5.74 0.92 29.34
N ASN A 266 6.15 2.18 29.23
CA ASN A 266 7.03 2.78 30.23
C ASN A 266 6.15 3.41 31.31
N THR A 267 6.35 2.93 32.53
CA THR A 267 6.22 3.70 33.77
C THR A 267 7.07 4.96 33.70
#